data_AF-A0A1X0NXL5-F1
#
_entry.id   AF-A0A1X0NXL5-F1
#
_cell.length_a   1.000
_cell.length_b   1.000
_cell.length_c   1.000
_cell.angle_alpha   90.00
_cell.angle_beta   90.00
_cell.angle_gamma   90.00
#
_symmetry.space_group_name_H-M   'P 1'
#
loop_
_entity.id
_entity.type
_entity.pdbx_description
1 polymer ?
#
loop_
_entity_poly.entity_id
_entity_poly.type
_entity_poly.pdbx_seq_one_letter_code
_entity_poly.pdbx_strand_id
1 'polypeptide(L)'
;MVYHGNCEPLFVPPVNQVRSGTDVVVERSRVCPTAVRAYRFLSDDLATQSEMCSAVLQVPSVGIACVTPSVSAAAAAAAHPTTVLTVWPDTTAADVAAVLLQKVRLDVDNAFVTISETDQTGAIKKTLDVVGKSQGGRFWSSDDSTAVYLVKLFTGSVSVEGNATLGTVATVEFRQVVSGDSFVFPLRRSGTVDVEVPITTLSYRLGDPLFFTCTRLR
;
A
#
# COMPACT_ATOMS: atom_id res chain seq x y z
N MET A 1 57.60 33.22 29.10
CA MET A 1 57.12 32.01 29.79
C MET A 1 56.06 31.37 28.89
N VAL A 2 56.30 30.13 28.49
CA VAL A 2 55.43 29.23 27.68
C VAL A 2 54.29 28.72 28.61
N TYR A 3 53.03 28.37 28.24
CA TYR A 3 52.50 27.49 27.19
C TYR A 3 50.94 27.56 27.10
N HIS A 4 50.42 27.26 25.89
CA HIS A 4 49.18 26.58 25.47
C HIS A 4 47.77 26.82 26.07
N GLY A 5 46.79 26.96 25.17
CA GLY A 5 45.37 26.62 25.38
C GLY A 5 44.54 26.77 24.10
N ASN A 6 44.15 25.63 23.50
CA ASN A 6 43.30 25.49 22.30
C ASN A 6 41.80 25.75 22.57
N CYS A 7 41.06 25.86 21.45
CA CYS A 7 39.68 25.39 21.20
C CYS A 7 38.59 26.47 20.95
N GLU A 8 38.19 26.49 19.67
CA GLU A 8 36.88 26.68 19.04
C GLU A 8 35.92 27.83 19.43
N PRO A 9 35.37 28.56 18.42
CA PRO A 9 34.23 29.43 18.61
C PRO A 9 32.93 28.64 18.74
N LEU A 10 32.18 29.01 19.78
CA LEU A 10 30.86 28.53 20.16
C LEU A 10 29.82 28.68 19.02
N PHE A 11 29.23 27.55 18.64
CA PHE A 11 27.86 27.37 18.15
C PHE A 11 27.24 28.52 17.33
N VAL A 12 27.33 28.37 16.01
CA VAL A 12 26.40 28.98 15.05
C VAL A 12 24.99 28.43 15.35
N PRO A 13 23.94 29.26 15.49
CA PRO A 13 22.58 28.76 15.70
C PRO A 13 22.14 27.96 14.47
N PRO A 14 21.32 26.91 14.65
CA PRO A 14 20.88 26.09 13.53
C PRO A 14 20.08 26.98 12.57
N VAL A 15 20.61 27.07 11.35
CA VAL A 15 19.92 27.59 10.18
C VAL A 15 18.54 26.97 10.16
N ASN A 16 17.50 27.80 10.26
CA ASN A 16 16.16 27.40 9.87
C ASN A 16 16.30 26.79 8.48
N GLN A 17 16.21 25.47 8.38
CA GLN A 17 15.98 24.80 7.12
C GLN A 17 14.65 25.34 6.61
N VAL A 18 14.74 26.39 5.82
CA VAL A 18 13.67 26.89 4.99
C VAL A 18 13.21 25.67 4.21
N ARG A 19 11.98 25.21 4.50
CA ARG A 19 11.25 24.22 3.73
C ARG A 19 11.30 24.64 2.27
N SER A 20 12.27 24.13 1.54
CA SER A 20 12.28 24.14 0.08
C SER A 20 11.43 22.97 -0.39
N GLY A 21 10.13 23.05 -0.09
CA GLY A 21 9.11 22.30 -0.79
C GLY A 21 8.15 23.35 -1.29
N THR A 22 8.23 23.69 -2.57
CA THR A 22 7.15 24.40 -3.26
C THR A 22 5.90 23.54 -3.13
N ASP A 23 5.12 23.79 -2.08
CA ASP A 23 3.79 23.26 -1.89
C ASP A 23 2.91 23.96 -2.92
N VAL A 24 2.97 23.47 -4.16
CA VAL A 24 2.17 24.02 -5.26
C VAL A 24 0.75 23.55 -4.98
N VAL A 25 0.00 24.39 -4.26
CA VAL A 25 -1.42 24.16 -3.99
C VAL A 25 -2.14 24.11 -5.34
N VAL A 26 -2.65 22.93 -5.69
CA VAL A 26 -3.40 22.72 -6.94
C VAL A 26 -4.81 23.27 -6.76
N GLU A 27 -5.15 24.30 -7.53
CA GLU A 27 -6.51 24.84 -7.58
C GLU A 27 -7.40 23.88 -8.39
N ARG A 28 -7.96 22.85 -7.74
CA ARG A 28 -8.75 21.77 -8.38
C ARG A 28 -9.93 22.26 -9.23
N SER A 29 -10.44 23.47 -8.99
CA SER A 29 -11.49 24.08 -9.82
C SER A 29 -11.03 24.49 -11.22
N ARG A 30 -9.71 24.64 -11.44
CA ARG A 30 -9.11 25.04 -12.73
C ARG A 30 -8.38 23.90 -13.44
N VAL A 31 -8.33 22.72 -12.84
CA VAL A 31 -7.62 21.55 -13.37
C VAL A 31 -8.60 20.41 -13.53
N CYS A 32 -8.67 19.87 -14.75
CA CYS A 32 -9.49 18.70 -15.02
C CYS A 32 -8.97 17.48 -14.22
N PRO A 33 -9.83 16.75 -13.49
CA PRO A 33 -9.41 15.51 -12.88
C PRO A 33 -9.09 14.44 -13.92
N THR A 34 -8.32 13.44 -13.50
CA THR A 34 -8.06 12.23 -14.28
C THR A 34 -8.78 11.05 -13.66
N ALA A 35 -9.46 10.27 -14.50
CA ALA A 35 -10.09 9.02 -14.09
C ALA A 35 -9.05 7.89 -14.08
N VAL A 36 -8.87 7.26 -12.92
CA VAL A 36 -7.93 6.14 -12.72
C VAL A 36 -8.73 4.88 -12.42
N ARG A 37 -8.50 3.82 -13.19
CA ARG A 37 -9.11 2.50 -12.96
C ARG A 37 -8.28 1.74 -11.93
N ALA A 38 -8.91 1.32 -10.84
CA ALA A 38 -8.26 0.59 -9.76
C ALA A 38 -8.70 -0.88 -9.74
N TYR A 39 -7.73 -1.78 -9.64
CA TYR A 39 -7.89 -3.23 -9.77
C TYR A 39 -7.38 -3.92 -8.51
N ARG A 40 -8.27 -4.61 -7.79
CA ARG A 40 -7.92 -5.32 -6.56
C ARG A 40 -7.34 -6.69 -6.88
N PHE A 41 -6.15 -6.98 -6.36
CA PHE A 41 -5.65 -8.34 -6.24
C PHE A 41 -6.32 -9.04 -5.05
N LEU A 42 -6.89 -10.22 -5.30
CA LEU A 42 -7.51 -11.06 -4.26
C LEU A 42 -6.54 -12.06 -3.64
N SER A 43 -5.35 -12.22 -4.24
CA SER A 43 -4.30 -13.13 -3.80
C SER A 43 -2.96 -12.39 -3.78
N ASP A 44 -2.09 -12.78 -2.85
CA ASP A 44 -0.70 -12.35 -2.80
C ASP A 44 0.22 -13.20 -3.70
N ASP A 45 -0.34 -14.21 -4.39
CA ASP A 45 0.40 -15.03 -5.35
C ASP A 45 0.84 -14.21 -6.58
N LEU A 46 2.15 -14.12 -6.80
CA LEU A 46 2.74 -13.35 -7.88
C LEU A 46 2.30 -13.81 -9.27
N ALA A 47 2.03 -15.11 -9.46
CA ALA A 47 1.56 -15.62 -10.74
C ALA A 47 0.17 -15.07 -11.07
N THR A 48 -0.78 -15.15 -10.12
CA THR A 48 -2.12 -14.57 -10.28
C THR A 48 -2.09 -13.05 -10.50
N GLN A 49 -1.24 -12.33 -9.77
CA GLN A 49 -1.10 -10.88 -9.92
C GLN A 49 -0.52 -10.50 -11.30
N SER A 50 0.50 -11.23 -11.74
CA SER A 50 1.11 -11.05 -13.06
C SER A 50 0.14 -11.32 -14.20
N GLU A 51 -0.68 -12.37 -14.07
CA GLU A 51 -1.69 -12.70 -15.08
C GLU A 51 -2.79 -11.63 -15.15
N MET A 52 -3.30 -11.17 -14.01
CA MET A 52 -4.27 -10.08 -13.98
C MET A 52 -3.68 -8.77 -14.53
N CYS A 53 -2.41 -8.47 -14.22
CA CYS A 53 -1.71 -7.32 -14.80
C CYS A 53 -1.62 -7.43 -16.33
N SER A 54 -1.25 -8.61 -16.83
CA SER A 54 -1.18 -8.91 -18.27
C SER A 54 -2.54 -8.72 -18.95
N ALA A 55 -3.61 -9.24 -18.33
CA ALA A 55 -4.97 -9.10 -18.84
C ALA A 55 -5.44 -7.64 -18.90
N VAL A 56 -5.20 -6.86 -17.85
CA VAL A 56 -5.58 -5.43 -17.78
C VAL A 56 -4.78 -4.59 -18.77
N LEU A 57 -3.49 -4.87 -18.94
CA LEU A 57 -2.62 -4.18 -19.90
C LEU A 57 -2.77 -4.68 -21.34
N GLN A 58 -3.57 -5.73 -21.56
CA GLN A 58 -3.80 -6.36 -22.87
C GLN A 58 -2.51 -6.85 -23.53
N VAL A 59 -1.59 -7.41 -22.73
CA VAL A 59 -0.35 -8.02 -23.21
C VAL A 59 -0.36 -9.53 -22.99
N PRO A 60 0.43 -10.29 -23.77
CA PRO A 60 0.53 -11.73 -23.57
C PRO A 60 0.97 -12.06 -22.14
N SER A 61 0.30 -13.04 -21.52
CA SER A 61 0.75 -13.57 -20.25
C SER A 61 2.13 -14.19 -20.41
N VAL A 62 3.08 -13.81 -19.56
CA VAL A 62 4.34 -14.53 -19.44
C VAL A 62 3.98 -15.90 -18.87
N GLY A 63 3.84 -16.89 -19.74
CA GLY A 63 3.49 -18.24 -19.37
C GLY A 63 4.54 -18.79 -18.42
N ILE A 64 4.29 -18.69 -17.10
CA ILE A 64 4.83 -19.69 -16.18
C ILE A 64 4.17 -20.97 -16.67
N ALA A 65 4.95 -22.00 -17.01
CA ALA A 65 4.50 -23.21 -17.71
C ALA A 65 3.45 -24.07 -16.95
N CYS A 66 2.77 -23.51 -15.95
CA CYS A 66 1.78 -24.15 -15.10
C CYS A 66 0.68 -23.17 -14.62
N VAL A 67 0.31 -22.14 -15.40
CA VAL A 67 -0.88 -21.35 -15.09
C VAL A 67 -2.11 -22.17 -15.48
N THR A 68 -2.87 -22.61 -14.48
CA THR A 68 -4.08 -23.40 -14.73
C THR A 68 -5.14 -22.53 -15.42
N PRO A 69 -5.97 -23.09 -16.32
CA PRO A 69 -7.02 -22.34 -17.02
C PRO A 69 -7.98 -21.58 -16.08
N SER A 70 -8.10 -22.02 -14.84
CA SER A 70 -8.87 -21.37 -13.78
C SER A 70 -8.29 -20.00 -13.38
N VAL A 71 -6.97 -19.82 -13.40
CA VAL A 71 -6.34 -18.53 -13.06
C VAL A 71 -6.57 -17.54 -14.19
N SER A 72 -6.52 -17.99 -15.45
CA SER A 72 -6.79 -17.16 -16.62
C SER A 72 -8.25 -16.69 -16.70
N ALA A 73 -9.19 -17.58 -16.43
CA ALA A 73 -10.61 -17.22 -16.35
C ALA A 73 -10.90 -16.28 -15.17
N ALA A 74 -10.26 -16.49 -14.03
CA ALA A 74 -10.37 -15.60 -12.87
C ALA A 74 -9.74 -14.23 -13.14
N ALA A 75 -8.61 -14.17 -13.83
CA ALA A 75 -7.93 -12.93 -14.23
C ALA A 75 -8.76 -12.14 -15.24
N ALA A 76 -9.39 -12.80 -16.21
CA ALA A 76 -10.31 -12.16 -17.16
C ALA A 76 -11.58 -11.63 -16.48
N ALA A 77 -12.14 -12.35 -15.50
CA ALA A 77 -13.25 -11.86 -14.69
C ALA A 77 -12.84 -10.68 -13.80
N ALA A 78 -11.63 -10.74 -13.22
CA ALA A 78 -11.02 -9.70 -12.40
C ALA A 78 -10.49 -8.50 -13.20
N ALA A 79 -10.48 -8.56 -14.53
CA ALA A 79 -10.12 -7.44 -15.40
C ALA A 79 -11.18 -6.33 -15.44
N HIS A 80 -12.26 -6.44 -14.66
CA HIS A 80 -13.16 -5.34 -14.36
C HIS A 80 -12.58 -4.50 -13.22
N PRO A 81 -12.51 -3.16 -13.37
CA PRO A 81 -12.00 -2.31 -12.32
C PRO A 81 -12.89 -2.42 -11.08
N THR A 82 -12.27 -2.64 -9.93
CA THR A 82 -12.95 -2.64 -8.62
C THR A 82 -13.60 -1.28 -8.35
N THR A 83 -12.93 -0.20 -8.75
CA THR A 83 -13.50 1.15 -8.71
C THR A 83 -12.79 2.05 -9.72
N VAL A 84 -13.45 3.14 -10.11
CA VAL A 84 -12.83 4.25 -10.83
C VAL A 84 -12.63 5.39 -9.84
N LEU A 85 -11.40 5.88 -9.73
CA LEU A 85 -11.00 6.99 -8.88
C LEU A 85 -10.93 8.27 -9.70
N THR A 86 -11.25 9.39 -9.07
CA THR A 86 -11.05 10.72 -9.65
C THR A 86 -9.85 11.34 -8.95
N VAL A 87 -8.76 11.56 -9.69
CA VAL A 87 -7.45 11.91 -9.15
C VAL A 87 -6.99 13.25 -9.74
N TRP A 88 -6.46 14.12 -8.90
CA TRP A 88 -5.81 15.38 -9.27
C TRP A 88 -4.30 15.30 -9.05
N PRO A 89 -3.49 16.22 -9.63
CA PRO A 89 -2.04 16.20 -9.48
C PRO A 89 -1.53 16.24 -8.03
N ASP A 90 -2.30 16.81 -7.10
CA ASP A 90 -2.05 16.90 -5.66
C ASP A 90 -2.61 15.72 -4.85
N THR A 91 -3.32 14.78 -5.49
CA THR A 91 -3.91 13.64 -4.77
C THR A 91 -2.81 12.74 -4.24
N THR A 92 -2.82 12.48 -2.93
CA THR A 92 -1.77 11.73 -2.24
C THR A 92 -1.98 10.22 -2.34
N ALA A 93 -0.93 9.46 -2.07
CA ALA A 93 -1.05 8.01 -1.95
C ALA A 93 -2.02 7.62 -0.80
N ALA A 94 -2.05 8.39 0.29
CA ALA A 94 -3.00 8.20 1.38
C ALA A 94 -4.46 8.39 0.95
N ASP A 95 -4.75 9.46 0.20
CA ASP A 95 -6.10 9.74 -0.32
C ASP A 95 -6.61 8.59 -1.17
N VAL A 96 -5.77 8.13 -2.11
CA VAL A 96 -6.08 6.99 -2.99
C VAL A 96 -6.34 5.73 -2.16
N ALA A 97 -5.43 5.40 -1.24
CA ALA A 97 -5.54 4.21 -0.42
C ALA A 97 -6.76 4.24 0.52
N ALA A 98 -7.13 5.41 1.03
CA ALA A 98 -8.30 5.59 1.90
C ALA A 98 -9.61 5.30 1.14
N VAL A 99 -9.75 5.84 -0.08
CA VAL A 99 -10.92 5.57 -0.93
C VAL A 99 -10.98 4.08 -1.30
N LEU A 100 -9.86 3.47 -1.65
CA LEU A 100 -9.80 2.03 -1.96
C LEU A 100 -10.19 1.17 -0.77
N LEU A 101 -9.63 1.45 0.41
CA LEU A 101 -9.97 0.76 1.65
C LEU A 101 -11.47 0.88 1.93
N GLN A 102 -12.06 2.08 1.82
CA GLN A 102 -13.50 2.28 2.03
C GLN A 102 -14.35 1.39 1.11
N LYS A 103 -13.92 1.17 -0.13
CA LYS A 103 -14.64 0.32 -1.10
C LYS A 103 -14.57 -1.17 -0.77
N VAL A 104 -13.46 -1.64 -0.21
CA VAL A 104 -13.21 -3.09 -0.04
C VAL A 104 -13.23 -3.55 1.41
N ARG A 105 -13.38 -2.63 2.37
CA ARG A 105 -13.21 -2.92 3.79
C ARG A 105 -14.10 -4.06 4.27
N LEU A 106 -15.37 -4.06 3.90
CA LEU A 106 -16.32 -5.11 4.31
C LEU A 106 -15.83 -6.50 3.86
N ASP A 107 -15.39 -6.62 2.61
CA ASP A 107 -14.86 -7.87 2.09
C ASP A 107 -13.58 -8.30 2.81
N VAL A 108 -12.70 -7.34 3.14
CA VAL A 108 -11.46 -7.60 3.87
C VAL A 108 -11.73 -8.04 5.30
N ASP A 109 -12.69 -7.40 5.98
CA ASP A 109 -13.12 -7.76 7.32
C ASP A 109 -13.73 -9.18 7.33
N ASN A 110 -14.60 -9.49 6.36
CA ASN A 110 -15.17 -10.83 6.22
C ASN A 110 -14.09 -11.90 5.96
N ALA A 111 -13.14 -11.61 5.05
CA ALA A 111 -12.03 -12.52 4.78
C ALA A 111 -11.18 -12.75 6.04
N PHE A 112 -10.91 -11.71 6.82
CA PHE A 112 -10.15 -11.81 8.07
C PHE A 112 -10.84 -12.70 9.11
N VAL A 113 -12.17 -12.60 9.25
CA VAL A 113 -12.95 -13.47 10.15
C VAL A 113 -12.85 -14.92 9.70
N THR A 114 -13.04 -15.22 8.41
CA THR A 114 -12.97 -16.60 7.90
C THR A 114 -11.60 -17.25 8.09
N ILE A 115 -10.51 -16.49 7.92
CA ILE A 115 -9.15 -16.97 8.15
C ILE A 115 -8.93 -17.23 9.65
N SER A 116 -9.37 -16.29 10.50
CA SER A 116 -9.23 -16.40 11.95
C SER A 116 -9.98 -17.60 12.53
N GLU A 117 -11.16 -17.93 12.00
CA GLU A 117 -11.95 -19.11 12.39
C GLU A 117 -11.30 -20.42 11.92
N THR A 118 -10.70 -20.42 10.73
CA THR A 118 -9.99 -21.58 10.18
C THR A 118 -8.74 -21.90 11.00
N ASP A 119 -7.99 -20.88 11.42
CA ASP A 119 -6.80 -21.03 12.27
C ASP A 119 -7.13 -21.49 13.70
N GLN A 120 -8.33 -21.23 14.21
CA GLN A 120 -8.78 -21.71 15.52
C GLN A 120 -9.24 -23.18 15.51
N THR A 121 -9.69 -23.67 14.36
CA THR A 121 -10.18 -25.06 14.21
C THR A 121 -9.05 -26.02 13.79
N GLY A 122 -7.95 -25.51 13.24
CA GLY A 122 -6.78 -26.27 12.80
C GLY A 122 -5.55 -26.07 13.70
N ALA A 123 -5.49 -26.77 14.82
CA ALA A 123 -4.27 -26.85 15.62
C ALA A 123 -3.12 -27.47 14.79
N ILE A 124 -2.19 -26.65 14.28
CA ILE A 124 -0.73 -26.88 14.23
C ILE A 124 -0.04 -25.50 14.22
N LYS A 125 0.42 -25.10 15.41
CA LYS A 125 1.59 -24.20 15.57
C LYS A 125 2.81 -24.87 14.94
N LYS A 126 3.34 -24.30 13.85
CA LYS A 126 4.73 -24.40 13.32
C LYS A 126 4.68 -23.85 11.89
N THR A 127 5.41 -22.84 11.43
CA THR A 127 6.78 -22.41 11.77
C THR A 127 6.98 -21.04 11.13
N LEU A 128 7.19 -19.98 11.92
CA LEU A 128 7.99 -18.82 11.51
C LEU A 128 8.40 -18.05 12.77
N ASP A 129 9.21 -18.72 13.57
CA ASP A 129 9.95 -18.16 14.69
C ASP A 129 11.43 -18.19 14.28
N VAL A 130 11.84 -17.27 13.38
CA VAL A 130 13.25 -16.87 13.23
C VAL A 130 13.29 -15.38 12.90
N VAL A 131 14.03 -14.64 13.74
CA VAL A 131 14.29 -13.19 13.76
C VAL A 131 13.23 -12.36 14.50
N GLY A 132 13.38 -12.30 15.83
CA GLY A 132 12.86 -11.18 16.64
C GLY A 132 12.35 -11.48 18.04
N LYS A 133 12.98 -12.36 18.83
CA LYS A 133 12.68 -12.45 20.27
C LYS A 133 13.44 -11.38 21.05
N SER A 134 12.71 -10.45 21.66
CA SER A 134 12.94 -10.10 23.06
C SER A 134 11.73 -9.41 23.71
N GLN A 135 11.13 -10.17 24.64
CA GLN A 135 10.51 -9.75 25.91
C GLN A 135 9.14 -9.05 25.91
N GLY A 136 8.21 -9.69 26.63
CA GLY A 136 6.99 -9.04 27.14
C GLY A 136 5.75 -9.89 27.01
N GLY A 137 5.68 -11.02 27.73
CA GLY A 137 4.44 -11.78 27.85
C GLY A 137 3.34 -10.90 28.46
N ARG A 138 2.32 -10.60 27.66
CA ARG A 138 0.95 -10.44 28.14
C ARG A 138 0.10 -11.47 27.42
N PHE A 139 -0.78 -12.06 28.19
CA PHE A 139 -1.88 -12.91 27.76
C PHE A 139 -2.90 -11.96 27.11
N TRP A 140 -3.07 -12.01 25.79
CA TRP A 140 -3.99 -11.11 25.09
C TRP A 140 -5.41 -11.64 25.31
N SER A 141 -6.15 -10.97 26.19
CA SER A 141 -7.58 -11.13 26.32
C SER A 141 -8.23 -10.75 24.98
N SER A 142 -9.12 -11.61 24.52
CA SER A 142 -10.04 -11.35 23.41
C SER A 142 -10.81 -10.04 23.64
N ASP A 143 -11.09 -9.33 22.54
CA ASP A 143 -12.15 -8.31 22.36
C ASP A 143 -11.86 -6.80 22.42
N ASP A 144 -10.60 -6.31 22.30
CA ASP A 144 -10.42 -4.85 22.15
C ASP A 144 -9.20 -4.37 21.35
N SER A 145 -8.71 -5.18 20.40
CA SER A 145 -7.67 -4.72 19.49
C SER A 145 -8.27 -3.94 18.32
N THR A 146 -7.98 -2.63 18.27
CA THR A 146 -8.32 -1.77 17.13
C THR A 146 -7.75 -2.33 15.82
N ALA A 147 -8.57 -2.34 14.76
CA ALA A 147 -8.18 -2.92 13.49
C ALA A 147 -7.02 -2.17 12.81
N VAL A 148 -6.18 -2.91 12.10
CA VAL A 148 -5.09 -2.36 11.29
C VAL A 148 -5.19 -2.90 9.88
N TYR A 149 -5.23 -2.00 8.90
CA TYR A 149 -5.33 -2.33 7.47
C TYR A 149 -4.03 -1.94 6.77
N LEU A 150 -3.61 -2.76 5.82
CA LEU A 150 -2.46 -2.50 4.96
C LEU A 150 -2.91 -2.46 3.51
N VAL A 151 -2.76 -1.31 2.87
CA VAL A 151 -3.06 -1.11 1.45
C VAL A 151 -1.75 -0.95 0.69
N LYS A 152 -1.47 -1.87 -0.24
CA LYS A 152 -0.31 -1.76 -1.13
C LYS A 152 -0.80 -1.33 -2.51
N LEU A 153 -0.18 -0.29 -3.06
CA LEU A 153 -0.47 0.25 -4.38
C LEU A 153 0.63 -0.18 -5.35
N PHE A 154 0.22 -0.61 -6.54
CA PHE A 154 1.11 -1.06 -7.60
C PHE A 154 0.73 -0.41 -8.93
N THR A 155 1.72 -0.26 -9.79
CA THR A 155 1.54 0.16 -11.18
C THR A 155 1.92 -0.99 -12.10
N GLY A 156 1.15 -1.18 -13.16
CA GLY A 156 1.53 -2.07 -14.26
C GLY A 156 2.32 -1.31 -15.31
N SER A 157 3.32 -1.94 -15.91
CA SER A 157 4.00 -1.41 -17.10
C SER A 157 4.37 -2.53 -18.06
N VAL A 158 4.53 -2.20 -19.33
CA VAL A 158 4.94 -3.15 -20.36
C VAL A 158 6.45 -3.01 -20.58
N SER A 159 7.19 -4.10 -20.42
CA SER A 159 8.63 -4.13 -20.63
C SER A 159 8.96 -4.04 -22.13
N VAL A 160 10.24 -3.82 -22.45
CA VAL A 160 10.69 -3.75 -23.85
C VAL A 160 10.51 -5.08 -24.60
N GLU A 161 10.42 -6.19 -23.88
CA GLU A 161 10.11 -7.52 -24.39
C GLU A 161 8.60 -7.76 -24.61
N GLY A 162 7.75 -6.78 -24.30
CA GLY A 162 6.30 -6.89 -24.44
C GLY A 162 5.59 -7.58 -23.27
N ASN A 163 6.27 -7.76 -22.14
CA ASN A 163 5.73 -8.46 -20.97
C ASN A 163 5.16 -7.48 -19.94
N ALA A 164 4.08 -7.86 -19.25
CA ALA A 164 3.60 -7.09 -18.11
C ALA A 164 4.56 -7.20 -16.92
N THR A 165 4.81 -6.08 -16.27
CA THR A 165 5.60 -5.98 -15.04
C THR A 165 4.84 -5.15 -14.01
N LEU A 166 4.94 -5.52 -12.74
CA LEU A 166 4.33 -4.80 -11.63
C LEU A 166 5.41 -4.08 -10.82
N GLY A 167 5.24 -2.78 -10.62
CA GLY A 167 6.07 -1.95 -9.74
C GLY A 167 5.28 -1.54 -8.50
N THR A 168 5.91 -1.57 -7.33
CA THR A 168 5.29 -1.03 -6.10
C THR A 168 5.34 0.49 -6.13
N VAL A 169 4.20 1.15 -5.92
CA VAL A 169 4.08 2.61 -5.88
C VAL A 169 4.18 3.10 -4.43
N ALA A 170 3.34 2.55 -3.56
CA ALA A 170 3.28 2.95 -2.15
C ALA A 170 2.70 1.82 -1.29
N THR A 171 2.94 1.88 0.00
CA THR A 171 2.25 1.05 1.00
C THR A 171 1.76 1.97 2.10
N VAL A 172 0.44 2.00 2.29
CA VAL A 172 -0.24 2.84 3.28
C VAL A 172 -0.88 1.95 4.32
N GLU A 173 -0.51 2.15 5.57
CA GLU A 173 -1.13 1.47 6.70
C GLU A 173 -2.19 2.38 7.30
N PHE A 174 -3.37 1.84 7.59
CA PHE A 174 -4.44 2.53 8.29
C PHE A 174 -4.70 1.86 9.63
N ARG A 175 -4.86 2.66 10.68
CA ARG A 175 -5.25 2.16 12.00
C ARG A 175 -6.59 2.75 12.41
N GLN A 176 -7.46 1.86 12.89
CA GLN A 176 -8.65 2.23 13.62
C GLN A 176 -8.24 2.80 14.99
N VAL A 177 -8.77 3.95 15.38
CA VAL A 177 -8.39 4.58 16.66
C VAL A 177 -9.31 4.13 17.80
N VAL A 178 -10.57 3.86 17.47
CA VAL A 178 -11.61 3.47 18.42
C VAL A 178 -12.20 2.12 17.99
N SER A 179 -12.18 1.14 18.89
CA SER A 179 -12.78 -0.18 18.65
C SER A 179 -14.26 -0.04 18.29
N GLY A 180 -14.74 -0.82 17.32
CA GLY A 180 -16.11 -0.72 16.80
C GLY A 180 -16.39 0.43 15.82
N ASP A 181 -15.55 1.47 15.75
CA ASP A 181 -15.76 2.59 14.82
C ASP A 181 -15.25 2.33 13.39
N SER A 182 -15.95 2.88 12.40
CA SER A 182 -15.50 2.82 11.01
C SER A 182 -14.36 3.79 10.68
N PHE A 183 -13.91 4.64 11.59
CA PHE A 183 -12.87 5.61 11.28
C PHE A 183 -11.47 5.00 11.38
N VAL A 184 -10.69 5.17 10.31
CA VAL A 184 -9.31 4.71 10.21
C VAL A 184 -8.43 5.84 9.72
N PHE A 185 -7.20 5.91 10.21
CA PHE A 185 -6.27 6.99 9.91
C PHE A 185 -4.96 6.44 9.36
N PRO A 186 -4.37 7.09 8.33
CA PRO A 186 -3.09 6.67 7.79
C PRO A 186 -1.98 6.82 8.85
N LEU A 187 -1.14 5.81 8.99
CA LEU A 187 0.00 5.80 9.88
C LEU A 187 1.26 6.24 9.13
N ARG A 188 1.96 7.22 9.69
CA ARG A 188 3.29 7.61 9.21
C ARG A 188 4.34 6.67 9.82
N ARG A 189 5.02 5.88 9.00
CA ARG A 189 6.18 5.08 9.43
C ARG A 189 7.48 5.73 8.97
N SER A 190 8.49 5.70 9.82
CA SER A 190 9.86 6.05 9.43
C SER A 190 10.38 5.03 8.42
N GLY A 191 10.78 5.45 7.23
CA GLY A 191 11.43 4.61 6.22
C GLY A 191 10.54 4.09 5.08
N THR A 192 9.24 4.40 5.09
CA THR A 192 8.36 4.22 3.92
C THR A 192 8.17 5.54 3.19
N VAL A 193 7.80 5.50 1.90
CA VAL A 193 7.37 6.69 1.15
C VAL A 193 6.35 7.47 1.99
N ASP A 194 6.57 8.77 2.15
CA ASP A 194 5.69 9.62 2.95
C ASP A 194 4.27 9.58 2.36
N VAL A 195 3.30 9.28 3.21
CA VAL A 195 1.90 9.02 2.82
C VAL A 195 1.22 10.27 2.27
N GLU A 196 1.77 11.44 2.58
CA GLU A 196 1.30 12.76 2.14
C GLU A 196 1.88 13.19 0.78
N VAL A 197 2.68 12.33 0.15
CA VAL A 197 3.32 12.65 -1.13
C VAL A 197 2.31 12.44 -2.26
N PRO A 198 2.17 13.41 -3.20
CA PRO A 198 1.32 13.25 -4.37
C PRO A 198 1.69 12.01 -5.16
N ILE A 199 0.70 11.23 -5.59
CA ILE A 199 0.95 9.96 -6.31
C ILE A 199 1.72 10.17 -7.63
N THR A 200 1.62 11.37 -8.21
CA THR A 200 2.32 11.81 -9.42
C THR A 200 3.82 12.01 -9.25
N THR A 201 4.28 12.20 -8.02
CA THR A 201 5.72 12.30 -7.70
C THR A 201 6.35 10.95 -7.39
N LEU A 202 5.55 9.88 -7.35
CA LEU A 202 6.01 8.51 -7.23
C LEU A 202 6.22 7.90 -8.63
N SER A 203 6.66 6.64 -8.69
CA SER A 203 6.82 5.88 -9.94
C SER A 203 5.47 5.48 -10.56
N TYR A 204 4.52 6.41 -10.66
CA TYR A 204 3.18 6.22 -11.21
C TYR A 204 2.84 7.35 -12.16
N ARG A 205 2.29 7.00 -13.32
CA ARG A 205 1.81 7.99 -14.31
C ARG A 205 0.30 8.12 -14.18
N LEU A 206 -0.15 9.36 -14.06
CA LEU A 206 -1.57 9.67 -13.91
C LEU A 206 -2.37 9.15 -15.11
N GLY A 207 -3.39 8.33 -14.85
CA GLY A 207 -4.25 7.72 -15.88
C GLY A 207 -3.91 6.26 -16.18
N ASP A 208 -2.74 5.78 -15.78
CA ASP A 208 -2.39 4.37 -15.90
C ASP A 208 -3.25 3.51 -14.93
N PRO A 209 -3.54 2.25 -15.28
CA PRO A 209 -4.20 1.32 -14.36
C PRO A 209 -3.46 1.23 -13.02
N LEU A 210 -4.20 1.36 -11.93
CA LEU A 210 -3.69 1.20 -10.58
C LEU A 210 -4.10 -0.18 -10.06
N PHE A 211 -3.16 -0.94 -9.52
CA PHE A 211 -3.46 -2.22 -8.88
C PHE A 211 -3.25 -2.09 -7.37
N PHE A 212 -3.98 -2.87 -6.58
CA PHE A 212 -3.82 -2.82 -5.13
C PHE A 212 -4.13 -4.13 -4.43
N THR A 213 -3.47 -4.35 -3.29
CA THR A 213 -3.93 -5.32 -2.28
C THR A 213 -4.41 -4.57 -1.04
N CYS A 214 -5.34 -5.19 -0.32
CA CYS A 214 -5.80 -4.68 0.97
C CYS A 214 -5.98 -5.85 1.92
N THR A 215 -5.24 -5.83 3.04
CA THR A 215 -5.30 -6.87 4.06
C THR A 215 -5.52 -6.27 5.43
N ARG A 216 -6.22 -6.99 6.30
CA ARG A 216 -6.37 -6.67 7.71
C ARG A 216 -5.37 -7.49 8.52
N LEU A 217 -4.64 -6.84 9.42
CA LEU A 217 -3.57 -7.44 10.23
C LEU A 217 -4.02 -7.74 11.67
N ARG A 218 -5.01 -6.99 12.17
CA ARG A 218 -5.64 -7.08 13.49
C ARG A 218 -7.07 -6.62 13.35
#